data_AF-A0AAU8A5R8-F1
#
_entry.id   AF-A0AAU8A5R8-F1
#
_cell.length_a   1.000
_cell.length_b   1.000
_cell.length_c   1.000
_cell.angle_alpha   90.00
_cell.angle_beta   90.00
_cell.angle_gamma   90.00
#
_symmetry.space_group_name_H-M   'P 1'
#
loop_
_entity.id
_entity.type
_entity.pdbx_description
1 polymer ?
#
loop_
_entity_poly.entity_id
_entity_poly.type
_entity_poly.pdbx_seq_one_letter_code
_entity_poly.pdbx_strand_id
1 'polypeptide(L)'
;MDYSKKGLWAFLPNKKQEKKPVDVFYIYPTIYAHPFQKKRHHMSMKNPVYLWVAKGMAAWQGQLFARHCNFYAPYYRQLGMESFKMPLPEVMRAERMPYEDVRDAFFYYLEHYNEGRPFILAGHSQGSAVLLQLMRMEFSEPALQERLIAAYLIGFSLTRRDFERYPHLHLAQAADDTGVIISYNTTARGLPLMRFIRPDSVCVNPLNWKHDGTYADKSQNDGAVLFQFGKKFKYEVPHYTGAYVDETRGVLMIDDDAAYELYRARWFLKKFLMNRGSLHMLDIALFYKNLERNVQERTAAYLGRLVHSSGPAPEK
;
A
#
# COMPACT_ATOMS: atom_id res chain seq x y z
N MET A 1 12.72 16.45 -5.45
CA MET A 1 12.68 16.55 -6.94
C MET A 1 11.75 17.70 -7.36
N ASP A 2 11.67 18.10 -8.65
CA ASP A 2 10.80 19.21 -9.09
C ASP A 2 9.46 18.71 -9.64
N TYR A 3 8.46 18.57 -8.76
CA TYR A 3 7.15 18.00 -9.06
C TYR A 3 6.19 18.90 -9.85
N SER A 4 6.60 20.13 -10.17
CA SER A 4 5.90 20.96 -11.18
C SER A 4 5.97 20.35 -12.58
N LYS A 5 6.98 19.49 -12.82
CA LYS A 5 7.14 18.79 -14.09
C LYS A 5 6.20 17.59 -14.13
N LYS A 6 5.19 17.65 -15.02
CA LYS A 6 4.26 16.54 -15.30
C LYS A 6 4.97 15.22 -15.60
N GLY A 7 6.17 15.24 -16.19
CA GLY A 7 6.98 14.05 -16.46
C GLY A 7 7.51 13.33 -15.22
N LEU A 8 7.45 13.93 -14.03
CA LEU A 8 7.77 13.29 -12.75
C LEU A 8 6.56 12.61 -12.09
N TRP A 9 5.44 12.49 -12.81
CA TRP A 9 4.27 11.75 -12.36
C TRP A 9 4.06 10.52 -13.25
N ALA A 10 4.05 9.33 -12.65
CA ALA A 10 3.67 8.11 -13.35
C ALA A 10 2.20 8.18 -13.79
N PHE A 11 1.37 8.71 -12.88
CA PHE A 11 -0.02 9.06 -13.12
C PHE A 11 -0.30 10.42 -12.50
N LEU A 12 -0.77 11.34 -13.34
CA LEU A 12 -1.32 12.63 -12.98
C LEU A 12 -2.59 12.77 -13.80
N PRO A 13 -3.78 12.71 -13.18
CA PRO A 13 -5.02 12.90 -13.91
C PRO A 13 -5.04 14.32 -14.48
N ASN A 14 -5.74 14.51 -15.59
CA ASN A 14 -6.03 15.84 -16.08
C ASN A 14 -7.40 16.32 -15.53
N LYS A 15 -7.69 17.62 -15.65
CA LYS A 15 -8.98 18.20 -15.20
C LYS A 15 -10.23 17.51 -15.79
N LYS A 16 -10.12 16.82 -16.94
CA LYS A 16 -11.25 16.06 -17.51
C LYS A 16 -11.42 14.68 -16.87
N GLN A 17 -10.38 14.15 -16.22
CA GLN A 17 -10.33 12.85 -15.54
C GLN A 17 -10.55 12.98 -14.03
N GLU A 18 -10.26 14.14 -13.44
CA GLU A 18 -10.58 14.51 -12.05
C GLU A 18 -12.08 14.72 -11.87
N LYS A 19 -12.85 13.61 -11.82
CA LYS A 19 -14.31 13.65 -11.68
C LYS A 19 -14.79 13.14 -10.33
N LYS A 20 -13.89 12.65 -9.49
CA LYS A 20 -14.26 11.96 -8.24
C LYS A 20 -14.08 12.88 -7.04
N PRO A 21 -14.92 12.74 -6.01
CA PRO A 21 -14.85 13.58 -4.81
C PRO A 21 -13.64 13.25 -3.91
N VAL A 22 -12.93 12.17 -4.21
CA VAL A 22 -11.82 11.65 -3.41
C VAL A 22 -10.59 11.41 -4.28
N ASP A 23 -9.42 11.71 -3.73
CA ASP A 23 -8.14 11.44 -4.35
C ASP A 23 -7.44 10.23 -3.71
N VAL A 24 -6.59 9.54 -4.47
CA VAL A 24 -5.63 8.58 -3.92
C VAL A 24 -4.22 9.00 -4.31
N PHE A 25 -3.36 9.10 -3.31
CA PHE A 25 -1.93 9.34 -3.49
C PHE A 25 -1.19 8.01 -3.30
N TYR A 26 -0.80 7.42 -4.43
CA TYR A 26 -0.28 6.05 -4.51
C TYR A 26 1.24 6.01 -4.72
N ILE A 27 1.95 5.26 -3.88
CA ILE A 27 3.41 5.04 -3.98
C ILE A 27 3.69 3.56 -4.30
N TYR A 28 4.26 3.33 -5.48
CA TYR A 28 4.54 1.99 -6.01
C TYR A 28 5.71 1.29 -5.27
N PRO A 29 5.77 -0.06 -5.31
CA PRO A 29 6.80 -0.84 -4.62
C PRO A 29 8.17 -0.74 -5.29
N THR A 30 9.20 -1.32 -4.66
CA THR A 30 10.55 -1.38 -5.23
C THR A 30 10.57 -2.06 -6.60
N ILE A 31 10.96 -1.31 -7.63
CA ILE A 31 11.27 -1.80 -8.99
C ILE A 31 12.78 -1.81 -9.25
N TYR A 32 13.55 -1.11 -8.43
CA TYR A 32 14.99 -0.94 -8.62
C TYR A 32 15.75 -2.17 -8.12
N ALA A 33 15.91 -3.14 -9.02
CA ALA A 33 16.79 -4.29 -8.84
C ALA A 33 18.03 -4.12 -9.74
N HIS A 34 19.11 -3.54 -9.20
CA HIS A 34 20.37 -3.49 -9.93
C HIS A 34 21.15 -4.81 -9.79
N PRO A 35 21.78 -5.32 -10.86
CA PRO A 35 22.77 -6.37 -10.72
C PRO A 35 23.92 -5.86 -9.86
N PHE A 36 24.38 -6.73 -8.94
CA PHE A 36 25.20 -6.53 -7.74
C PHE A 36 26.54 -5.77 -7.84
N GLN A 37 26.80 -4.96 -8.87
CA GLN A 37 28.17 -4.58 -9.21
C GLN A 37 28.58 -3.12 -9.00
N LYS A 38 27.72 -2.19 -8.55
CA LYS A 38 28.18 -0.86 -8.06
C LYS A 38 27.27 -0.32 -6.95
N LYS A 39 27.85 0.36 -5.95
CA LYS A 39 27.17 1.03 -4.81
C LYS A 39 26.28 2.20 -5.27
N ARG A 40 25.25 1.95 -6.07
CA ARG A 40 24.23 2.94 -6.41
C ARG A 40 22.97 2.59 -5.62
N HIS A 41 22.88 3.14 -4.41
CA HIS A 41 21.73 2.93 -3.52
C HIS A 41 20.43 3.43 -4.13
N HIS A 42 20.49 4.47 -4.97
CA HIS A 42 19.31 5.15 -5.49
C HIS A 42 19.09 4.95 -6.98
N MET A 43 17.84 4.67 -7.34
CA MET A 43 17.37 4.59 -8.72
C MET A 43 17.56 5.91 -9.46
N SER A 44 18.08 5.84 -10.69
CA SER A 44 18.16 7.03 -11.55
C SER A 44 16.82 7.29 -12.25
N MET A 45 16.33 8.52 -12.13
CA MET A 45 15.11 8.99 -12.82
C MET A 45 15.30 9.26 -14.31
N LYS A 46 16.53 9.08 -14.84
CA LYS A 46 16.83 9.28 -16.26
C LYS A 46 16.71 8.00 -17.08
N ASN A 47 16.52 6.83 -16.45
CA ASN A 47 16.42 5.56 -17.16
C ASN A 47 14.97 5.30 -17.59
N PRO A 48 14.65 5.32 -18.89
CA PRO A 48 13.28 5.15 -19.38
C PRO A 48 12.69 3.77 -19.07
N VAL A 49 13.53 2.73 -18.95
CA VAL A 49 13.08 1.38 -18.59
C VAL A 49 12.55 1.35 -17.16
N TYR A 50 13.27 1.98 -16.21
CA TYR A 50 12.78 2.07 -14.83
C TYR A 50 11.49 2.89 -14.73
N LEU A 51 11.37 4.01 -15.45
CA LEU A 51 10.13 4.79 -15.48
C LEU A 51 8.96 3.97 -16.07
N TRP A 52 9.19 3.22 -17.15
CA TRP A 52 8.18 2.35 -17.75
C TRP A 52 7.73 1.24 -16.79
N VAL A 53 8.68 0.56 -16.13
CA VAL A 53 8.37 -0.47 -15.12
C VAL A 53 7.62 0.13 -13.93
N ALA A 54 8.04 1.29 -13.42
CA ALA A 54 7.36 1.99 -12.32
C ALA A 54 5.90 2.30 -12.67
N LYS A 55 5.66 2.82 -13.87
CA LYS A 55 4.32 3.10 -14.36
C LYS A 55 3.49 1.82 -14.50
N GLY A 56 4.08 0.74 -15.03
CA GLY A 56 3.43 -0.56 -15.13
C GLY A 56 3.05 -1.13 -13.75
N MET A 57 3.94 -1.05 -12.77
CA MET A 57 3.71 -1.53 -11.40
C MET A 57 2.67 -0.69 -10.66
N ALA A 58 2.71 0.64 -10.81
CA ALA A 58 1.70 1.52 -10.26
C ALA A 58 0.32 1.27 -10.86
N ALA A 59 0.24 1.04 -12.18
CA ALA A 59 -1.00 0.62 -12.83
C ALA A 59 -1.47 -0.74 -12.30
N TRP A 60 -0.54 -1.66 -12.08
CA TRP A 60 -0.85 -3.03 -11.69
C TRP A 60 -1.48 -3.12 -10.30
N GLN A 61 -0.80 -2.59 -9.28
CA GLN A 61 -1.24 -2.67 -7.88
C GLN A 61 -2.18 -1.53 -7.48
N GLY A 62 -2.05 -0.36 -8.11
CA GLY A 62 -2.82 0.83 -7.76
C GLY A 62 -4.21 0.90 -8.42
N GLN A 63 -4.49 0.07 -9.43
CA GLN A 63 -5.74 0.20 -10.21
C GLN A 63 -7.01 0.03 -9.40
N LEU A 64 -7.02 -0.74 -8.32
CA LEU A 64 -8.21 -0.89 -7.47
C LEU A 64 -8.65 0.47 -6.88
N PHE A 65 -7.69 1.26 -6.42
CA PHE A 65 -7.95 2.59 -5.86
C PHE A 65 -8.43 3.56 -6.95
N ALA A 66 -7.86 3.45 -8.15
CA ALA A 66 -8.21 4.27 -9.31
C ALA A 66 -9.66 4.06 -9.81
N ARG A 67 -10.43 3.11 -9.25
CA ARG A 67 -11.86 2.96 -9.57
C ARG A 67 -12.73 3.95 -8.83
N HIS A 68 -12.42 4.23 -7.57
CA HIS A 68 -13.22 5.12 -6.72
C HIS A 68 -12.56 6.49 -6.49
N CYS A 69 -11.26 6.63 -6.75
CA CYS A 69 -10.50 7.85 -6.49
C CYS A 69 -9.85 8.44 -7.76
N ASN A 70 -9.53 9.74 -7.75
CA ASN A 70 -8.62 10.34 -8.73
C ASN A 70 -7.20 9.85 -8.40
N PHE A 71 -6.48 9.30 -9.38
CA PHE A 71 -5.28 8.51 -9.13
C PHE A 71 -3.98 9.30 -9.37
N TYR A 72 -3.33 9.71 -8.30
CA TYR A 72 -2.04 10.42 -8.33
C TYR A 72 -0.92 9.46 -7.92
N ALA A 73 0.11 9.33 -8.76
CA ALA A 73 1.28 8.51 -8.46
C ALA A 73 2.55 9.23 -8.94
N PRO A 74 3.36 9.80 -8.04
CA PRO A 74 4.62 10.43 -8.41
C PRO A 74 5.68 9.37 -8.72
N TYR A 75 6.60 9.68 -9.62
CA TYR A 75 7.88 8.99 -9.64
C TYR A 75 8.75 9.48 -8.48
N TYR A 76 9.57 8.61 -7.89
CA TYR A 76 10.48 8.95 -6.80
C TYR A 76 11.76 8.12 -6.90
N ARG A 77 12.87 8.62 -6.35
CA ARG A 77 14.13 7.86 -6.34
C ARG A 77 14.03 6.74 -5.31
N GLN A 78 14.06 5.50 -5.79
CA GLN A 78 13.95 4.32 -4.93
C GLN A 78 15.29 3.90 -4.35
N LEU A 79 15.26 3.36 -3.13
CA LEU A 79 16.34 2.56 -2.59
C LEU A 79 16.30 1.16 -3.22
N GLY A 80 17.44 0.64 -3.65
CA GLY A 80 17.50 -0.63 -4.38
C GLY A 80 17.34 -1.87 -3.50
N MET A 81 17.07 -3.01 -4.14
CA MET A 81 16.89 -4.29 -3.46
C MET A 81 18.13 -4.76 -2.67
N GLU A 82 19.31 -4.21 -2.93
CA GLU A 82 20.52 -4.43 -2.13
C GLU A 82 20.38 -3.95 -0.68
N SER A 83 19.48 -3.00 -0.42
CA SER A 83 19.19 -2.51 0.94
C SER A 83 18.75 -3.60 1.90
N PHE A 84 18.11 -4.67 1.40
CA PHE A 84 17.77 -5.84 2.21
C PHE A 84 18.98 -6.58 2.80
N LYS A 85 20.20 -6.27 2.33
CA LYS A 85 21.45 -6.84 2.83
C LYS A 85 22.33 -5.82 3.54
N MET A 86 21.98 -4.54 3.51
CA MET A 86 22.76 -3.46 4.12
C MET A 86 22.61 -3.43 5.67
N PRO A 87 23.58 -2.86 6.40
CA PRO A 87 23.44 -2.53 7.81
C PRO A 87 22.33 -1.49 8.05
N LEU A 88 21.62 -1.59 9.17
CA LEU A 88 20.48 -0.71 9.48
C LEU A 88 20.83 0.79 9.44
N PRO A 89 21.97 1.27 10.00
CA PRO A 89 22.32 2.70 9.91
C PRO A 89 22.55 3.19 8.48
N GLU A 90 22.99 2.32 7.57
CA GLU A 90 23.18 2.67 6.17
C GLU A 90 21.85 2.74 5.43
N VAL A 91 20.95 1.79 5.71
CA VAL A 91 19.56 1.81 5.21
C VAL A 91 18.85 3.09 5.65
N MET A 92 18.88 3.42 6.94
CA MET A 92 18.25 4.63 7.48
C MET A 92 18.75 5.92 6.81
N ARG A 93 20.05 6.02 6.53
CA ARG A 93 20.61 7.18 5.79
C ARG A 93 20.14 7.19 4.33
N ALA A 94 20.09 6.03 3.69
CA ALA A 94 19.70 5.92 2.29
C ALA A 94 18.19 6.13 2.07
N GLU A 95 17.34 5.79 3.04
CA GLU A 95 15.88 5.96 3.00
C GLU A 95 15.44 7.44 3.01
N ARG A 96 16.32 8.36 3.44
CA ARG A 96 16.04 9.81 3.44
C ARG A 96 15.66 10.33 2.05
N MET A 97 16.35 9.88 0.99
CA MET A 97 16.08 10.40 -0.36
C MET A 97 14.71 9.96 -0.91
N PRO A 98 14.31 8.68 -0.85
CA PRO A 98 12.93 8.28 -1.16
C PRO A 98 11.89 9.06 -0.37
N TYR A 99 12.13 9.29 0.93
CA TYR A 99 11.24 10.06 1.78
C TYR A 99 11.09 11.52 1.32
N GLU A 100 12.20 12.23 1.14
CA GLU A 100 12.20 13.62 0.70
C GLU A 100 11.47 13.78 -0.65
N ASP A 101 11.72 12.87 -1.60
CA ASP A 101 11.00 12.90 -2.89
C ASP A 101 9.48 12.71 -2.72
N VAL A 102 9.04 11.71 -1.96
CA VAL A 102 7.60 11.48 -1.76
C VAL A 102 6.94 12.60 -0.97
N ARG A 103 7.62 13.16 0.03
CA ARG A 103 7.14 14.31 0.80
C ARG A 103 6.97 15.53 -0.10
N ASP A 104 7.98 15.87 -0.89
CA ASP A 104 7.92 16.99 -1.83
C ASP A 104 6.80 16.79 -2.86
N ALA A 105 6.60 15.56 -3.36
CA ALA A 105 5.50 15.23 -4.25
C ALA A 105 4.13 15.39 -3.59
N PHE A 106 4.00 14.93 -2.35
CA PHE A 106 2.74 14.96 -1.61
C PHE A 106 2.30 16.40 -1.35
N PHE A 107 3.18 17.25 -0.84
CA PHE A 107 2.85 18.65 -0.61
C PHE A 107 2.60 19.41 -1.92
N TYR A 108 3.36 19.13 -2.98
CA TYR A 108 3.06 19.70 -4.30
C TYR A 108 1.66 19.30 -4.79
N TYR A 109 1.28 18.03 -4.59
CA TYR A 109 -0.07 17.55 -4.90
C TYR A 109 -1.14 18.26 -4.07
N LEU A 110 -0.92 18.41 -2.76
CA LEU A 110 -1.87 19.09 -1.89
C LEU A 110 -2.08 20.56 -2.28
N GLU A 111 -1.00 21.26 -2.62
CA GLU A 111 -1.03 22.69 -2.95
C GLU A 111 -1.62 22.97 -4.33
N HIS A 112 -1.34 22.12 -5.33
CA HIS A 112 -1.63 22.44 -6.73
C HIS A 112 -2.73 21.59 -7.39
N TYR A 113 -3.03 20.41 -6.84
CA TYR A 113 -3.94 19.46 -7.49
C TYR A 113 -5.11 19.04 -6.62
N ASN A 114 -4.92 18.83 -5.32
CA ASN A 114 -5.93 18.25 -4.42
C ASN A 114 -7.20 19.09 -4.26
N GLU A 115 -7.09 20.43 -4.38
CA GLU A 115 -8.22 21.38 -4.22
C GLU A 115 -9.05 21.15 -2.94
N GLY A 116 -8.40 20.68 -1.86
CA GLY A 116 -9.05 20.42 -0.58
C GLY A 116 -9.82 19.11 -0.47
N ARG A 117 -9.82 18.24 -1.50
CA ARG A 117 -10.52 16.95 -1.45
C ARG A 117 -9.95 16.03 -0.37
N PRO A 118 -10.79 15.22 0.30
CA PRO A 118 -10.28 14.15 1.14
C PRO A 118 -9.53 13.11 0.31
N PHE A 119 -8.59 12.42 0.93
CA PHE A 119 -7.66 11.55 0.22
C PHE A 119 -7.36 10.24 0.94
N ILE A 120 -6.94 9.26 0.15
CA ILE A 120 -6.37 7.99 0.59
C ILE A 120 -4.87 8.01 0.35
N LEU A 121 -4.10 7.53 1.32
CA LEU A 121 -2.71 7.13 1.09
C LEU A 121 -2.67 5.64 0.78
N ALA A 122 -1.96 5.22 -0.26
CA ALA A 122 -1.83 3.81 -0.58
C ALA A 122 -0.42 3.47 -1.06
N GLY A 123 0.15 2.40 -0.53
CA GLY A 123 1.46 1.94 -0.90
C GLY A 123 1.60 0.44 -0.83
N HIS A 124 2.64 -0.08 -1.48
CA HIS A 124 3.09 -1.44 -1.27
C HIS A 124 4.59 -1.45 -0.99
N SER A 125 5.03 -2.31 -0.08
CA SER A 125 6.44 -2.52 0.21
C SER A 125 7.18 -1.22 0.58
N GLN A 126 8.21 -0.82 -0.18
CA GLN A 126 8.89 0.45 0.03
C GLN A 126 7.96 1.67 -0.06
N GLY A 127 6.91 1.62 -0.88
CA GLY A 127 5.92 2.70 -0.91
C GLY A 127 5.19 2.86 0.42
N SER A 128 4.81 1.74 1.05
CA SER A 128 4.22 1.72 2.39
C SER A 128 5.20 2.21 3.45
N ALA A 129 6.48 1.85 3.35
CA ALA A 129 7.53 2.31 4.26
C ALA A 129 7.69 3.84 4.21
N VAL A 130 7.71 4.40 3.00
CA VAL A 130 7.86 5.85 2.80
C VAL A 130 6.61 6.60 3.24
N LEU A 131 5.41 6.09 2.93
CA LEU A 131 4.15 6.68 3.39
C LEU A 131 3.99 6.61 4.92
N LEU A 132 4.42 5.51 5.55
CA LEU A 132 4.47 5.43 7.01
C LEU A 132 5.36 6.53 7.59
N GLN A 133 6.54 6.75 7.00
CA GLN A 133 7.42 7.83 7.43
C GLN A 133 6.78 9.21 7.22
N LEU A 134 6.08 9.43 6.11
CA LEU A 134 5.31 10.65 5.86
C LEU A 134 4.24 10.87 6.94
N MET A 135 3.48 9.83 7.29
CA MET A 135 2.48 9.93 8.35
C MET A 135 3.10 10.22 9.73
N ARG A 136 4.20 9.55 10.07
CA ARG A 136 4.91 9.81 11.34
C ARG A 136 5.36 11.26 11.50
N MET A 137 5.84 11.87 10.42
CA MET A 137 6.48 13.18 10.46
C MET A 137 5.51 14.34 10.21
N GLU A 138 4.49 14.14 9.39
CA GLU A 138 3.67 15.24 8.87
C GLU A 138 2.20 15.18 9.35
N PHE A 139 1.68 14.02 9.78
CA PHE A 139 0.24 13.85 10.10
C PHE A 139 -0.10 14.15 11.57
N SER A 140 0.83 14.71 12.35
CA SER A 140 0.48 15.35 13.61
C SER A 140 -0.27 16.67 13.39
N GLU A 141 -0.25 17.22 12.17
CA GLU A 141 -1.04 18.37 11.74
C GLU A 141 -2.52 17.97 11.57
N PRO A 142 -3.45 18.50 12.40
CA PRO A 142 -4.87 18.14 12.34
C PRO A 142 -5.49 18.31 10.95
N ALA A 143 -5.12 19.37 10.21
CA ALA A 143 -5.70 19.63 8.89
C ALA A 143 -5.35 18.56 7.84
N LEU A 144 -4.25 17.83 8.02
CA LEU A 144 -3.93 16.66 7.19
C LEU A 144 -4.67 15.42 7.67
N GLN A 145 -4.68 15.19 8.98
CA GLN A 145 -5.33 14.03 9.60
C GLN A 145 -6.84 14.01 9.33
N GLU A 146 -7.51 15.17 9.42
CA GLU A 146 -8.96 15.31 9.18
C GLU A 146 -9.36 15.00 7.73
N ARG A 147 -8.46 15.19 6.76
CA ARG A 147 -8.70 14.89 5.34
C ARG A 147 -8.33 13.46 4.93
N LEU A 148 -7.70 12.71 5.83
CA LEU A 148 -7.31 11.33 5.58
C LEU A 148 -8.53 10.39 5.72
N ILE A 149 -8.93 9.77 4.62
CA ILE A 149 -9.93 8.70 4.65
C ILE A 149 -9.31 7.45 5.26
N ALA A 150 -8.20 6.97 4.70
CA ALA A 150 -7.46 5.83 5.20
C ALA A 150 -6.06 5.76 4.57
N ALA A 151 -5.16 5.01 5.20
CA ALA A 151 -3.85 4.68 4.70
C ALA A 151 -3.69 3.16 4.51
N TYR A 152 -3.62 2.69 3.26
CA TYR A 152 -3.36 1.29 2.91
C TYR A 152 -1.85 1.07 2.78
N LEU A 153 -1.20 0.73 3.88
CA LEU A 153 0.24 0.52 4.00
C LEU A 153 0.57 -0.96 3.96
N ILE A 154 0.40 -1.59 2.79
CA ILE A 154 0.45 -3.05 2.64
C ILE A 154 1.89 -3.51 2.35
N GLY A 155 2.29 -4.68 2.86
CA GLY A 155 3.60 -5.26 2.55
C GLY A 155 4.78 -4.57 3.25
N PHE A 156 4.55 -3.90 4.37
CA PHE A 156 5.62 -3.41 5.23
C PHE A 156 5.26 -3.58 6.70
N SER A 157 6.25 -3.60 7.59
CA SER A 157 5.98 -3.69 9.02
C SER A 157 5.59 -2.36 9.62
N LEU A 158 4.51 -2.42 10.37
CA LEU A 158 4.07 -1.44 11.33
C LEU A 158 4.06 -2.13 12.70
N THR A 159 4.69 -1.57 13.71
CA THR A 159 4.85 -2.20 15.04
C THR A 159 4.00 -1.51 16.09
N ARG A 160 3.71 -2.15 17.23
CA ARG A 160 2.97 -1.48 18.33
C ARG A 160 3.70 -0.23 18.82
N ARG A 161 5.03 -0.30 18.87
CA ARG A 161 5.91 0.84 19.18
C ARG A 161 5.71 2.06 18.27
N ASP A 162 5.24 1.86 17.04
CA ASP A 162 4.94 3.00 16.16
C ASP A 162 3.75 3.80 16.68
N PHE A 163 2.72 3.15 17.20
CA PHE A 163 1.54 3.80 17.78
C PHE A 163 1.86 4.43 19.14
N GLU A 164 2.73 3.82 19.94
CA GLU A 164 3.22 4.41 21.19
C GLU A 164 4.00 5.71 20.95
N ARG A 165 4.82 5.74 19.90
CA ARG A 165 5.66 6.90 19.57
C ARG A 165 4.92 7.99 18.80
N TYR A 166 3.95 7.61 17.98
CA TYR A 166 3.21 8.50 17.09
C TYR A 166 1.70 8.32 17.36
N PRO A 167 1.17 8.97 18.42
CA PRO A 167 -0.20 8.70 18.91
C PRO A 167 -1.31 9.17 17.96
N HIS A 168 -0.98 9.99 16.94
CA HIS A 168 -1.89 10.38 15.87
C HIS A 168 -2.10 9.27 14.81
N LEU A 169 -1.32 8.19 14.87
CA LEU A 169 -1.53 7.02 14.04
C LEU A 169 -2.54 6.08 14.71
N HIS A 170 -3.47 5.53 13.93
CA HIS A 170 -4.48 4.61 14.43
C HIS A 170 -4.62 3.42 13.47
N LEU A 171 -4.72 2.22 14.01
CA LEU A 171 -4.98 1.00 13.22
C LEU A 171 -6.48 0.84 13.01
N ALA A 172 -6.90 0.43 11.82
CA ALA A 172 -8.31 0.25 11.47
C ALA A 172 -8.94 -0.89 12.28
N GLN A 173 -10.00 -0.65 13.04
CA GLN A 173 -10.71 -1.66 13.84
C GLN A 173 -11.98 -2.20 13.17
N ALA A 174 -12.54 -1.43 12.24
CA ALA A 174 -13.74 -1.74 11.47
C ALA A 174 -13.57 -1.37 9.99
N ALA A 175 -14.50 -1.86 9.17
CA ALA A 175 -14.52 -1.66 7.73
C ALA A 175 -14.71 -0.19 7.35
N ASP A 176 -15.42 0.59 8.16
CA ASP A 176 -15.86 1.95 7.91
C ASP A 176 -15.10 3.01 8.74
N ASP A 177 -14.08 2.61 9.50
CA ASP A 177 -13.21 3.56 10.20
C ASP A 177 -12.55 4.53 9.21
N THR A 178 -12.28 5.76 9.66
CA THR A 178 -11.61 6.77 8.84
C THR A 178 -10.43 7.36 9.61
N GLY A 179 -9.43 7.91 8.90
CA GLY A 179 -8.20 8.41 9.53
C GLY A 179 -7.31 7.28 10.09
N VAL A 180 -7.48 6.06 9.57
CA VAL A 180 -6.83 4.84 10.08
C VAL A 180 -5.90 4.19 9.06
N ILE A 181 -5.03 3.32 9.55
CA ILE A 181 -4.05 2.55 8.79
C ILE A 181 -4.53 1.11 8.63
N ILE A 182 -4.41 0.58 7.43
CA ILE A 182 -4.56 -0.84 7.10
C ILE A 182 -3.17 -1.35 6.69
N SER A 183 -2.65 -2.34 7.42
CA SER A 183 -1.33 -2.91 7.17
C SER A 183 -1.35 -4.40 7.42
N TYR A 184 -0.76 -5.18 6.51
CA TYR A 184 -0.52 -6.60 6.66
C TYR A 184 0.59 -7.05 5.72
N ASN A 185 1.17 -8.21 6.03
CA ASN A 185 2.13 -8.92 5.19
C ASN A 185 1.66 -10.35 5.08
N THR A 186 1.44 -10.85 3.86
CA THR A 186 0.87 -12.17 3.64
C THR A 186 1.95 -13.25 3.66
N THR A 187 1.64 -14.37 4.32
CA THR A 187 2.49 -15.58 4.33
C THR A 187 1.64 -16.84 4.43
N ALA A 188 2.28 -18.00 4.31
CA ALA A 188 1.68 -19.31 4.45
C ALA A 188 2.54 -20.21 5.34
N ARG A 189 2.00 -21.36 5.74
CA ARG A 189 2.72 -22.34 6.56
C ARG A 189 4.02 -22.77 5.87
N GLY A 190 5.10 -22.81 6.65
CA GLY A 190 6.43 -23.25 6.17
C GLY A 190 7.20 -22.23 5.33
N LEU A 191 6.65 -21.03 5.08
CA LEU A 191 7.35 -19.97 4.36
C LEU A 191 8.19 -19.09 5.29
N PRO A 192 9.44 -18.75 4.92
CA PRO A 192 10.24 -17.79 5.68
C PRO A 192 9.63 -16.39 5.61
N LEU A 193 9.73 -15.66 6.73
CA LEU A 193 9.32 -14.25 6.76
C LEU A 193 10.38 -13.38 6.08
N MET A 194 9.91 -12.34 5.40
CA MET A 194 10.78 -11.33 4.82
C MET A 194 11.47 -10.50 5.91
N ARG A 195 12.71 -10.06 5.68
CA ARG A 195 13.51 -9.27 6.64
C ARG A 195 12.87 -7.96 7.10
N PHE A 196 11.98 -7.39 6.27
CA PHE A 196 11.25 -6.17 6.65
C PHE A 196 10.07 -6.45 7.59
N ILE A 197 9.72 -7.72 7.83
CA ILE A 197 8.77 -8.13 8.85
C ILE A 197 9.48 -8.11 10.21
N ARG A 198 9.17 -7.10 11.01
CA ARG A 198 9.76 -6.88 12.33
C ARG A 198 9.01 -7.68 13.41
N PRO A 199 9.68 -8.08 14.50
CA PRO A 199 8.98 -8.49 15.71
C PRO A 199 7.97 -7.42 16.14
N ASP A 200 6.89 -7.83 16.79
CA ASP A 200 5.82 -6.94 17.26
C ASP A 200 5.07 -6.19 16.14
N SER A 201 5.11 -6.72 14.91
CA SER A 201 4.31 -6.18 13.82
C SER A 201 2.81 -6.35 14.08
N VAL A 202 2.02 -5.33 13.79
CA VAL A 202 0.56 -5.40 13.75
C VAL A 202 0.09 -5.81 12.37
N CYS A 203 -1.08 -6.44 12.33
CA CYS A 203 -1.68 -6.94 11.10
C CYS A 203 -3.19 -6.74 11.15
N VAL A 204 -3.77 -6.25 10.05
CA VAL A 204 -5.22 -6.15 9.85
C VAL A 204 -5.63 -7.19 8.83
N ASN A 205 -6.52 -8.10 9.21
CA ASN A 205 -7.09 -9.07 8.29
C ASN A 205 -8.10 -8.37 7.36
N PRO A 206 -7.84 -8.25 6.05
CA PRO A 206 -8.70 -7.52 5.12
C PRO A 206 -10.03 -8.23 4.84
N LEU A 207 -10.24 -9.45 5.34
CA LEU A 207 -11.49 -10.20 5.19
C LEU A 207 -12.50 -9.90 6.31
N ASN A 208 -12.05 -9.51 7.50
CA ASN A 208 -12.94 -9.30 8.67
C ASN A 208 -12.55 -8.09 9.54
N TRP A 209 -11.49 -7.36 9.19
CA TRP A 209 -10.95 -6.19 9.88
C TRP A 209 -10.47 -6.46 11.31
N LYS A 210 -10.26 -7.73 11.68
CA LYS A 210 -9.72 -8.11 12.99
C LYS A 210 -8.20 -8.13 13.00
N HIS A 211 -7.65 -8.02 14.21
CA HIS A 211 -6.21 -7.98 14.48
C HIS A 211 -5.68 -9.23 15.19
N ASP A 212 -6.58 -10.18 15.46
CA ASP A 212 -6.35 -11.36 16.25
C ASP A 212 -6.47 -12.64 15.41
N GLY A 213 -6.26 -13.78 16.04
CA GLY A 213 -6.39 -15.10 15.43
C GLY A 213 -7.79 -15.46 14.91
N THR A 214 -8.79 -14.57 14.94
CA THR A 214 -10.12 -14.83 14.40
C THR A 214 -10.03 -15.16 12.90
N TYR A 215 -10.34 -16.41 12.57
CA TYR A 215 -10.35 -16.90 11.21
C TYR A 215 -11.47 -16.28 10.38
N ALA A 216 -11.12 -15.84 9.18
CA ALA A 216 -12.04 -15.45 8.13
C ALA A 216 -12.06 -16.56 7.07
N ASP A 217 -13.22 -17.20 6.90
CA ASP A 217 -13.41 -18.22 5.87
C ASP A 217 -13.26 -17.62 4.46
N LYS A 218 -12.85 -18.45 3.50
CA LYS A 218 -12.68 -18.03 2.10
C LYS A 218 -13.95 -17.47 1.47
N SER A 219 -15.14 -17.83 1.96
CA SER A 219 -16.42 -17.20 1.55
C SER A 219 -16.44 -15.68 1.76
N GLN A 220 -15.63 -15.16 2.69
CA GLN A 220 -15.47 -13.72 2.93
C GLN A 220 -14.44 -13.06 1.99
N ASN A 221 -13.71 -13.83 1.17
CA ASN A 221 -12.84 -13.30 0.13
C ASN A 221 -13.68 -13.01 -1.13
N ASP A 222 -13.93 -11.73 -1.36
CA ASP A 222 -14.76 -11.22 -2.46
C ASP A 222 -14.11 -11.48 -3.83
N GLY A 223 -12.81 -11.78 -3.85
CA GLY A 223 -12.08 -12.19 -5.05
C GLY A 223 -10.61 -11.76 -5.04
N ALA A 224 -9.74 -12.73 -5.32
CA ALA A 224 -8.35 -12.47 -5.66
C ALA A 224 -8.25 -12.08 -7.13
N VAL A 225 -7.41 -11.10 -7.48
CA VAL A 225 -7.10 -10.74 -8.86
C VAL A 225 -5.66 -11.11 -9.14
N LEU A 226 -5.45 -12.30 -9.70
CA LEU A 226 -4.14 -12.85 -10.00
C LEU A 226 -3.70 -12.49 -11.43
N PHE A 227 -2.39 -12.41 -11.64
CA PHE A 227 -1.80 -11.96 -12.90
C PHE A 227 -0.88 -13.03 -13.47
N GLN A 228 -1.10 -13.38 -14.73
CA GLN A 228 -0.22 -14.26 -15.49
C GLN A 228 0.72 -13.42 -16.37
N PHE A 229 2.02 -13.53 -16.14
CA PHE A 229 3.02 -12.82 -16.95
C PHE A 229 3.03 -13.31 -18.41
N GLY A 230 3.07 -12.38 -19.37
CA GLY A 230 3.25 -12.68 -20.80
C GLY A 230 1.98 -12.90 -21.61
N LYS A 231 0.81 -13.03 -20.97
CA LYS A 231 -0.49 -12.95 -21.62
C LYS A 231 -1.36 -12.08 -20.73
N LYS A 232 -1.75 -10.89 -21.18
CA LYS A 232 -2.81 -10.14 -20.47
C LYS A 232 -3.94 -11.13 -20.19
N PHE A 233 -4.31 -11.31 -18.93
CA PHE A 233 -5.67 -11.14 -18.40
C PHE A 233 -5.59 -11.27 -16.87
N LYS A 234 -6.26 -10.33 -16.19
CA LYS A 234 -6.63 -10.47 -14.79
C LYS A 234 -7.50 -11.70 -14.67
N TYR A 235 -7.12 -12.67 -13.85
CA TYR A 235 -8.03 -13.75 -13.49
C TYR A 235 -8.55 -13.46 -12.08
N GLU A 236 -9.83 -13.12 -12.01
CA GLU A 236 -10.54 -12.94 -10.75
C GLU A 236 -10.96 -14.33 -10.25
N VAL A 237 -10.54 -14.68 -9.04
CA VAL A 237 -10.87 -15.95 -8.39
C VAL A 237 -11.69 -15.63 -7.14
N PRO A 238 -13.02 -15.81 -7.17
CA PRO A 238 -13.82 -15.65 -5.97
C PRO A 238 -13.40 -16.68 -4.93
N HIS A 239 -13.48 -16.32 -3.66
CA HIS A 239 -13.23 -17.21 -2.54
C HIS A 239 -11.87 -17.94 -2.61
N TYR A 240 -10.84 -17.22 -3.06
CA TYR A 240 -9.52 -17.81 -3.31
C TYR A 240 -8.86 -18.37 -2.04
N THR A 241 -8.95 -17.63 -0.95
CA THR A 241 -8.37 -18.01 0.34
C THR A 241 -9.11 -17.36 1.48
N GLY A 242 -9.25 -18.08 2.59
CA GLY A 242 -9.49 -17.52 3.91
C GLY A 242 -8.18 -16.95 4.48
N ALA A 243 -8.28 -16.34 5.65
CA ALA A 243 -7.11 -15.80 6.34
C ALA A 243 -7.33 -15.62 7.84
N TYR A 244 -6.23 -15.63 8.60
CA TYR A 244 -6.21 -15.24 10.01
C TYR A 244 -4.90 -14.50 10.35
N VAL A 245 -4.90 -13.71 11.43
CA VAL A 245 -3.68 -13.07 11.91
C VAL A 245 -2.91 -14.05 12.79
N ASP A 246 -1.64 -14.30 12.46
CA ASP A 246 -0.72 -14.89 13.41
C ASP A 246 -0.14 -13.76 14.27
N GLU A 247 -0.70 -13.60 15.47
CA GLU A 247 -0.35 -12.52 16.40
C GLU A 247 1.09 -12.61 16.90
N THR A 248 1.65 -13.82 16.98
CA THR A 248 3.04 -14.03 17.42
C THR A 248 4.01 -13.54 16.37
N ARG A 249 3.69 -13.77 15.09
CA ARG A 249 4.54 -13.39 13.96
C ARG A 249 4.19 -12.02 13.36
N GLY A 250 3.02 -11.47 13.66
CA GLY A 250 2.55 -10.19 13.14
C GLY A 250 2.25 -10.21 11.64
N VAL A 251 1.68 -11.33 11.14
CA VAL A 251 1.48 -11.59 9.71
C VAL A 251 0.09 -12.15 9.41
N LEU A 252 -0.33 -11.97 8.16
CA LEU A 252 -1.59 -12.53 7.65
C LEU A 252 -1.32 -13.91 7.05
N MET A 253 -1.85 -14.94 7.70
CA MET A 253 -1.78 -16.32 7.25
C MET A 253 -2.91 -16.59 6.26
N ILE A 254 -2.59 -17.16 5.10
CA ILE A 254 -3.59 -17.70 4.16
C ILE A 254 -3.76 -19.21 4.31
N ASP A 255 -4.82 -19.76 3.74
CA ASP A 255 -5.09 -21.18 3.77
C ASP A 255 -4.02 -22.00 3.03
N ASP A 256 -3.76 -23.21 3.53
CA ASP A 256 -2.72 -24.10 3.01
C ASP A 256 -3.04 -24.59 1.58
N ASP A 257 -4.31 -24.77 1.23
CA ASP A 257 -4.75 -25.17 -0.12
C ASP A 257 -4.51 -24.05 -1.14
N ALA A 258 -4.85 -22.80 -0.79
CA ALA A 258 -4.54 -21.63 -1.62
C ALA A 258 -3.03 -21.47 -1.83
N ALA A 259 -2.23 -21.62 -0.76
CA ALA A 259 -0.78 -21.61 -0.87
C ALA A 259 -0.27 -22.74 -1.78
N TYR A 260 -0.86 -23.94 -1.68
CA TYR A 260 -0.52 -25.09 -2.51
C TYR A 260 -0.83 -24.88 -4.00
N GLU A 261 -1.96 -24.25 -4.33
CA GLU A 261 -2.30 -23.90 -5.71
C GLU A 261 -1.28 -22.92 -6.32
N LEU A 262 -0.86 -21.91 -5.56
CA LEU A 262 0.21 -21.00 -5.97
C LEU A 262 1.52 -21.76 -6.25
N TYR A 263 1.83 -22.79 -5.48
CA TYR A 263 3.01 -23.63 -5.71
C TYR A 263 2.90 -24.49 -6.98
N ARG A 264 1.70 -24.95 -7.32
CA ARG A 264 1.45 -25.79 -8.50
C ARG A 264 1.35 -25.01 -9.81
N ALA A 265 1.08 -23.71 -9.77
CA ALA A 265 1.04 -22.83 -10.95
C ALA A 265 2.44 -22.65 -11.58
N ARG A 266 2.88 -23.66 -12.37
CA ARG A 266 4.02 -23.76 -13.32
C ARG A 266 5.26 -22.87 -13.10
N TRP A 267 6.38 -23.55 -12.79
CA TRP A 267 7.84 -23.27 -12.97
C TRP A 267 8.39 -21.82 -12.93
N PHE A 268 7.80 -20.87 -13.66
CA PHE A 268 8.26 -19.46 -13.71
C PHE A 268 7.79 -18.65 -12.48
N LEU A 269 6.54 -18.85 -12.03
CA LEU A 269 6.00 -18.19 -10.84
C LEU A 269 6.76 -18.62 -9.58
N LYS A 270 7.13 -19.91 -9.48
CA LYS A 270 7.99 -20.46 -8.42
C LYS A 270 9.31 -19.69 -8.28
N LYS A 271 9.99 -19.38 -9.39
CA LYS A 271 11.29 -18.66 -9.35
C LYS A 271 11.14 -17.17 -9.02
N PHE A 272 10.05 -16.53 -9.45
CA PHE A 272 9.82 -15.09 -9.26
C PHE A 272 9.20 -14.76 -7.89
N LEU A 273 8.19 -15.53 -7.45
CA LEU A 273 7.54 -15.37 -6.15
C LEU A 273 8.35 -16.01 -5.01
N MET A 274 8.95 -17.19 -5.24
CA MET A 274 9.51 -18.01 -4.15
C MET A 274 11.03 -17.98 -4.03
N ASN A 275 11.79 -17.29 -4.89
CA ASN A 275 13.24 -17.14 -4.66
C ASN A 275 13.59 -16.44 -3.32
N ARG A 276 12.58 -15.89 -2.62
CA ARG A 276 12.71 -15.38 -1.24
C ARG A 276 11.67 -15.96 -0.26
N GLY A 277 10.93 -16.98 -0.68
CA GLY A 277 9.97 -17.71 0.17
C GLY A 277 8.85 -16.87 0.77
N SER A 278 8.30 -15.88 0.06
CA SER A 278 7.25 -15.01 0.61
C SER A 278 6.13 -14.76 -0.41
N LEU A 279 4.91 -14.55 0.09
CA LEU A 279 3.74 -14.15 -0.71
C LEU A 279 3.63 -12.64 -0.89
N HIS A 280 4.63 -11.87 -0.46
CA HIS A 280 4.68 -10.40 -0.47
C HIS A 280 4.25 -9.74 -1.79
N MET A 281 4.61 -10.31 -2.94
CA MET A 281 4.20 -9.75 -4.24
C MET A 281 2.69 -9.86 -4.50
N LEU A 282 1.99 -10.70 -3.73
CA LEU A 282 0.58 -11.02 -3.86
C LEU A 282 -0.27 -10.40 -2.74
N ASP A 283 0.31 -9.63 -1.81
CA ASP A 283 -0.44 -9.06 -0.67
C ASP A 283 -1.74 -8.36 -1.13
N ILE A 284 -1.64 -7.48 -2.13
CA ILE A 284 -2.81 -6.78 -2.70
C ILE A 284 -3.64 -7.72 -3.59
N ALA A 285 -2.99 -8.61 -4.34
CA ALA A 285 -3.66 -9.45 -5.34
C ALA A 285 -4.63 -10.46 -4.70
N LEU A 286 -4.26 -11.04 -3.56
CA LEU A 286 -5.06 -12.07 -2.86
C LEU A 286 -6.38 -11.54 -2.28
N PHE A 287 -6.44 -10.24 -2.00
CA PHE A 287 -7.58 -9.58 -1.35
C PHE A 287 -8.09 -8.40 -2.17
N TYR A 288 -7.81 -8.38 -3.48
CA TYR A 288 -8.03 -7.22 -4.35
C TYR A 288 -9.46 -6.69 -4.28
N LYS A 289 -10.47 -7.58 -4.35
CA LYS A 289 -11.88 -7.18 -4.35
C LYS A 289 -12.36 -6.72 -2.97
N ASN A 290 -11.87 -7.34 -1.90
CA ASN A 290 -12.11 -6.87 -0.53
C ASN A 290 -11.57 -5.46 -0.31
N LEU A 291 -10.34 -5.18 -0.79
CA LEU A 291 -9.74 -3.85 -0.72
C LEU A 291 -10.49 -2.83 -1.58
N GLU A 292 -10.88 -3.20 -2.80
CA GLU A 292 -11.66 -2.34 -3.71
C GLU A 292 -13.00 -1.94 -3.08
N ARG A 293 -13.73 -2.91 -2.51
CA ARG A 293 -14.96 -2.68 -1.75
C ARG A 293 -14.72 -1.80 -0.52
N ASN A 294 -13.64 -2.05 0.22
CA ASN A 294 -13.36 -1.29 1.43
C ASN A 294 -12.99 0.18 1.14
N VAL A 295 -12.29 0.45 0.04
CA VAL A 295 -12.04 1.82 -0.43
C VAL A 295 -13.37 2.55 -0.65
N GLN A 296 -14.35 1.89 -1.27
CA GLN A 296 -15.68 2.44 -1.46
C GLN A 296 -16.40 2.67 -0.12
N GLU A 297 -16.36 1.71 0.79
CA GLU A 297 -17.02 1.77 2.10
C GLU A 297 -16.47 2.90 2.98
N ARG A 298 -15.15 3.00 3.16
CA ARG A 298 -14.52 4.08 3.92
C ARG A 298 -14.74 5.45 3.28
N THR A 299 -14.72 5.51 1.94
CA THR A 299 -15.05 6.74 1.22
C THR A 299 -16.48 7.18 1.50
N ALA A 300 -17.44 6.26 1.44
CA ALA A 300 -18.84 6.56 1.73
C ALA A 300 -19.03 6.98 3.19
N ALA A 301 -18.40 6.28 4.14
CA ALA A 301 -18.44 6.62 5.56
C ALA A 301 -17.88 8.02 5.83
N TYR A 302 -16.73 8.35 5.24
CA TYR A 302 -16.11 9.67 5.39
C TYR A 302 -16.99 10.80 4.83
N LEU A 303 -17.44 10.65 3.58
CA LEU A 303 -18.29 11.66 2.94
C LEU A 303 -19.64 11.81 3.65
N GLY A 304 -20.19 10.71 4.16
CA GLY A 304 -21.39 10.72 4.99
C GLY A 304 -21.20 11.59 6.23
N ARG A 305 -20.09 11.44 6.97
CA ARG A 305 -19.80 12.27 8.15
C ARG A 305 -19.69 13.76 7.83
N LEU A 306 -19.05 14.11 6.71
CA LEU A 306 -18.95 15.51 6.28
C LEU A 306 -20.33 16.15 6.10
N VAL A 307 -21.26 15.47 5.42
CA VAL A 307 -22.62 15.98 5.21
C VAL A 307 -23.34 16.25 6.54
N HIS A 308 -23.20 15.35 7.51
CA HIS A 308 -23.83 15.50 8.83
C HIS A 308 -23.19 16.63 9.66
N SER A 309 -21.88 16.84 9.54
CA SER A 309 -21.18 17.95 10.21
C SER A 309 -21.50 19.33 9.64
N SER A 310 -21.99 19.39 8.40
CA SER A 310 -22.40 20.62 7.71
C SER A 310 -23.91 20.95 7.80
N GLY A 311 -24.69 20.17 8.55
CA GLY A 311 -26.11 20.44 8.79
C GLY A 311 -26.33 21.64 9.74
N PRO A 312 -27.50 22.32 9.68
CA PRO A 312 -27.79 23.42 10.59
C PRO A 312 -27.76 22.93 12.04
N ALA A 313 -27.10 23.70 12.92
CA ALA A 313 -27.13 23.44 14.35
C ALA A 313 -28.59 23.39 14.82
N PRO A 314 -28.98 22.44 15.70
CA PRO A 314 -30.34 22.39 16.21
C PRO A 314 -30.64 23.72 16.91
N GLU A 315 -31.73 24.37 16.48
CA GLU A 315 -32.29 25.53 17.18
C GLU A 315 -32.56 25.12 18.63
N LYS A 316 -31.92 25.83 19.56
CA LYS A 316 -32.14 25.67 21.01
C LYS A 316 -33.38 26.42 21.46
#